data_AF-S2IYG3-F1
#
_entry.id   AF-S2IYG3-F1
#
_cell.length_a   1.000
_cell.length_b   1.000
_cell.length_c   1.000
_cell.angle_alpha   90.00
_cell.angle_beta   90.00
_cell.angle_gamma   90.00
#
_symmetry.space_group_name_H-M   'P 1'
#
loop_
_entity.id
_entity.type
_entity.pdbx_description
1 polymer ?
#
loop_
_entity_poly.entity_id
_entity_poly.type
_entity_poly.pdbx_seq_one_letter_code
_entity_poly.pdbx_strand_id
1 'polypeptide(L)'
;MASNKENTKLWYAEVLMDEKEVVKDKFPSSPLGGIKIKGRAENQVKQERSKQTKLKQSVASYMHAKTRINVHLKTRHEKLNKLIIPTFKKDLAIIRGKHSDIHKYNTAKAKYINQFFANKHEAAAFIKKHLRSI
;
A
#
# COMPACT_ATOMS: atom_id res chain seq x y z
N MET A 1 -25.31 45.67 48.10
CA MET A 1 -26.29 46.24 49.03
C MET A 1 -27.51 46.70 48.25
N ALA A 2 -28.64 46.01 48.38
CA ALA A 2 -30.00 46.55 48.29
C ALA A 2 -30.97 45.39 48.60
N SER A 3 -31.53 45.44 49.80
CA SER A 3 -32.70 44.68 50.25
C SER A 3 -33.97 45.30 49.65
N ASN A 4 -34.93 44.47 49.25
CA ASN A 4 -36.35 44.56 49.64
C ASN A 4 -37.13 43.50 48.85
N LYS A 5 -37.64 42.45 49.49
CA LYS A 5 -38.90 42.43 50.25
C LYS A 5 -40.08 42.89 49.40
N GLU A 6 -40.91 41.95 48.97
CA GLU A 6 -42.25 41.71 49.53
C GLU A 6 -42.91 40.53 48.78
N ASN A 7 -43.25 39.45 49.48
CA ASN A 7 -44.58 39.17 50.06
C ASN A 7 -45.47 38.52 48.97
N THR A 8 -45.95 37.29 49.10
CA THR A 8 -47.09 37.00 49.98
C THR A 8 -47.37 35.51 50.15
N LYS A 9 -47.71 35.16 51.40
CA LYS A 9 -48.70 34.16 51.85
C LYS A 9 -48.50 32.68 51.52
N LEU A 10 -47.96 32.00 52.53
CA LEU A 10 -48.35 30.65 52.93
C LEU A 10 -49.88 30.53 53.09
N TRP A 11 -50.45 29.54 52.44
CA TRP A 11 -51.70 28.91 52.86
C TRP A 11 -51.40 27.41 53.03
N TYR A 12 -51.29 27.00 54.29
CA TYR A 12 -51.30 25.59 54.67
C TYR A 12 -52.74 25.07 54.51
N ALA A 13 -52.91 24.04 53.71
CA ALA A 13 -54.03 23.12 53.84
C ALA A 13 -53.44 21.74 54.09
N GLU A 14 -53.35 21.38 55.38
CA GLU A 14 -53.21 20.00 55.81
C GLU A 14 -54.45 19.22 55.37
N VAL A 15 -54.24 18.18 54.56
CA VAL A 15 -55.16 17.04 54.51
C VAL A 15 -54.30 15.78 54.52
N LEU A 16 -54.14 15.22 55.72
CA LEU A 16 -53.73 13.84 55.96
C LEU A 16 -54.79 12.89 55.38
N MET A 17 -54.41 12.01 54.47
CA MET A 17 -55.17 10.77 54.18
C MET A 17 -54.22 9.67 53.70
N ASP A 18 -54.01 8.72 54.59
CA ASP A 18 -53.78 7.28 54.44
C ASP A 18 -52.80 6.71 53.40
N GLU A 19 -51.84 5.97 53.97
CA GLU A 19 -51.03 4.93 53.35
C GLU A 19 -51.88 4.02 52.46
N LYS A 20 -51.65 4.09 51.14
CA LYS A 20 -52.00 3.00 50.23
C LYS A 20 -50.75 2.58 49.48
N GLU A 21 -50.39 1.33 49.72
CA GLU A 21 -49.35 0.54 49.07
C GLU A 21 -49.21 0.90 47.58
N VAL A 22 -48.02 1.37 47.19
CA VAL A 22 -47.65 1.45 45.78
C VAL A 22 -47.44 0.00 45.31
N VAL A 23 -48.50 -0.60 44.79
CA VAL A 23 -48.42 -1.85 44.01
C VAL A 23 -47.51 -1.56 42.82
N LYS A 24 -46.25 -1.98 42.93
CA LYS A 24 -45.34 -2.03 41.78
C LYS A 24 -45.88 -3.11 40.86
N ASP A 25 -46.57 -2.70 39.80
CA ASP A 25 -46.90 -3.58 38.69
C ASP A 25 -45.61 -4.21 38.17
N LYS A 26 -45.44 -5.50 38.48
CA LYS A 26 -44.39 -6.34 37.90
C LYS A 26 -44.80 -6.61 36.46
N PHE A 27 -44.42 -5.73 35.54
CA PHE A 27 -44.47 -6.04 34.13
C PHE A 27 -43.66 -7.32 33.87
N PRO A 28 -44.21 -8.34 33.19
CA PRO A 28 -43.45 -9.51 32.83
C PRO A 28 -42.30 -9.08 31.90
N SER A 29 -41.09 -9.52 32.21
CA SER A 29 -39.96 -9.41 31.28
C SER A 29 -40.39 -10.01 29.95
N SER A 30 -40.42 -9.20 28.88
CA SER A 30 -40.79 -9.73 27.57
C SER A 30 -39.84 -10.89 27.19
N PRO A 31 -40.32 -11.98 26.56
CA PRO A 31 -39.48 -13.11 26.19
C PRO A 31 -38.61 -12.83 24.96
N LEU A 32 -38.73 -11.64 24.37
CA LEU A 32 -37.99 -11.24 23.19
C LEU A 32 -36.85 -10.33 23.64
N GLY A 33 -35.67 -10.93 23.82
CA GLY A 33 -34.44 -10.24 24.14
C GLY A 33 -34.33 -8.92 23.38
N GLY A 34 -34.28 -7.81 24.12
CA GLY A 34 -34.34 -6.46 23.58
C GLY A 34 -33.33 -6.24 22.45
N ILE A 35 -33.82 -5.71 21.33
CA ILE A 35 -32.99 -5.45 20.15
C ILE A 35 -31.96 -4.37 20.51
N LYS A 36 -30.70 -4.76 20.72
CA LYS A 36 -29.56 -3.84 20.92
C LYS A 36 -29.21 -3.15 19.59
N ILE A 37 -29.99 -2.16 19.16
CA ILE A 37 -29.83 -1.48 17.86
C ILE A 37 -28.64 -0.50 17.88
N LYS A 38 -28.43 0.24 18.98
CA LYS A 38 -27.40 1.30 19.04
C LYS A 38 -25.96 0.82 18.82
N GLY A 39 -25.58 -0.35 19.36
CA GLY A 39 -24.23 -0.90 19.20
C GLY A 39 -23.96 -1.57 17.84
N ARG A 40 -24.99 -2.02 17.13
CA ARG A 40 -24.83 -2.67 15.82
C ARG A 40 -24.46 -1.67 14.72
N ALA A 41 -25.08 -0.49 14.72
CA ALA A 41 -24.78 0.57 13.75
C ALA A 41 -23.34 1.08 13.89
N GLU A 42 -22.87 1.32 15.13
CA GLU A 42 -21.47 1.72 15.37
C GLU A 42 -20.46 0.64 14.94
N ASN A 43 -20.79 -0.63 15.16
CA ASN A 43 -19.94 -1.74 14.73
C ASN A 43 -19.90 -1.88 13.20
N GLN A 44 -21.01 -1.62 12.49
CA GLN A 44 -21.04 -1.57 11.03
C GLN A 44 -20.15 -0.44 10.50
N VAL A 45 -20.27 0.77 11.06
CA VAL A 45 -19.41 1.91 10.67
C VAL A 45 -17.93 1.62 10.94
N LYS A 46 -17.59 1.00 12.07
CA LYS A 46 -16.21 0.57 12.36
C LYS A 46 -15.71 -0.48 11.37
N GLN A 47 -16.55 -1.46 11.02
CA GLN A 47 -16.21 -2.48 10.02
C GLN A 47 -15.98 -1.85 8.63
N GLU A 48 -16.85 -0.96 8.18
CA GLU A 48 -16.69 -0.26 6.89
C GLU A 48 -15.42 0.57 6.84
N ARG A 49 -15.14 1.34 7.91
CA ARG A 49 -13.86 2.09 8.04
C ARG A 49 -12.66 1.16 8.00
N SER A 50 -12.72 0.01 8.68
CA SER A 50 -11.62 -0.98 8.64
C SER A 50 -11.40 -1.53 7.23
N LYS A 51 -12.47 -1.81 6.48
CA LYS A 51 -12.40 -2.27 5.08
C LYS A 51 -11.78 -1.20 4.20
N GLN A 52 -12.20 0.05 4.34
CA GLN A 52 -11.62 1.17 3.61
C GLN A 52 -10.13 1.36 3.91
N THR A 53 -9.72 1.28 5.17
CA THR A 53 -8.31 1.38 5.56
C THR A 53 -7.47 0.24 4.98
N LYS A 54 -7.97 -1.00 5.05
CA LYS A 54 -7.30 -2.16 4.42
C LYS A 54 -7.16 -1.97 2.91
N LEU A 55 -8.20 -1.50 2.23
CA LEU A 55 -8.15 -1.21 0.79
C LEU A 55 -7.09 -0.15 0.47
N LYS A 56 -7.07 0.96 1.22
CA LYS A 56 -6.06 2.01 1.05
C LYS A 56 -4.64 1.48 1.26
N GLN A 57 -4.42 0.65 2.28
CA GLN A 57 -3.12 0.02 2.54
C GLN A 57 -2.70 -0.92 1.40
N SER A 58 -3.62 -1.73 0.88
CA SER A 58 -3.35 -2.62 -0.26
C SER A 58 -2.99 -1.82 -1.53
N VAL A 59 -3.72 -0.74 -1.82
CA VAL A 59 -3.43 0.14 -2.96
C VAL A 59 -2.07 0.81 -2.80
N ALA A 60 -1.77 1.35 -1.62
CA ALA A 60 -0.47 1.95 -1.34
C ALA A 60 0.67 0.94 -1.51
N SER A 61 0.50 -0.28 -0.99
CA SER A 61 1.48 -1.36 -1.11
C SER A 61 1.74 -1.74 -2.57
N TYR A 62 0.68 -1.86 -3.37
CA TYR A 62 0.79 -2.09 -4.81
C TYR A 62 1.54 -0.95 -5.52
N MET A 63 1.20 0.31 -5.23
CA MET A 63 1.85 1.47 -5.84
C MET A 63 3.34 1.54 -5.48
N HIS A 64 3.71 1.24 -4.24
CA HIS A 64 5.10 1.15 -3.82
C HIS A 64 5.85 0.03 -4.54
N ALA A 65 5.25 -1.18 -4.64
CA ALA A 65 5.85 -2.29 -5.37
C ALA A 65 6.08 -1.95 -6.84
N LYS A 66 5.07 -1.37 -7.50
CA LYS A 66 5.16 -0.89 -8.90
C LYS A 66 6.28 0.13 -9.08
N THR A 67 6.39 1.09 -8.16
CA THR A 67 7.43 2.13 -8.21
C THR A 67 8.82 1.51 -8.05
N ARG A 68 8.99 0.57 -7.11
CA ARG A 68 10.27 -0.14 -6.93
C ARG A 68 10.69 -0.91 -8.18
N ILE A 69 9.75 -1.59 -8.84
CA ILE A 69 10.01 -2.28 -10.10
C ILE A 69 10.46 -1.27 -11.17
N ASN A 70 9.75 -0.16 -11.32
CA ASN A 70 10.08 0.87 -12.31
C ASN A 70 11.46 1.49 -12.07
N VAL A 71 11.80 1.82 -10.81
CA VAL A 71 13.12 2.33 -10.44
C VAL A 71 14.20 1.30 -10.80
N HIS A 72 13.98 0.02 -10.49
CA HIS A 72 14.96 -1.02 -10.78
C HIS A 72 15.16 -1.22 -12.29
N LEU A 73 14.08 -1.20 -13.08
CA LEU A 73 14.15 -1.25 -14.54
C LEU A 73 14.90 -0.05 -15.12
N LYS A 74 14.63 1.16 -14.61
CA LYS A 74 15.34 2.38 -15.02
C LYS A 74 16.83 2.27 -14.71
N THR A 75 17.20 1.89 -13.50
CA THR A 75 18.61 1.71 -13.11
C THR A 75 19.30 0.65 -13.96
N ARG A 76 18.62 -0.47 -14.26
CA ARG A 76 19.17 -1.54 -15.12
C ARG A 76 19.43 -1.02 -16.53
N HIS A 77 18.47 -0.28 -17.09
CA HIS A 77 18.60 0.33 -18.41
C HIS A 77 19.74 1.35 -18.47
N GLU A 78 19.84 2.21 -17.46
CA GLU A 78 20.92 3.20 -17.35
C GLU A 78 22.29 2.54 -17.24
N LYS A 79 22.45 1.55 -16.36
CA LYS A 79 23.70 0.79 -16.23
C LYS A 79 24.08 0.09 -17.52
N LEU A 80 23.10 -0.52 -18.21
CA LEU A 80 23.34 -1.19 -19.49
C LEU A 80 23.87 -0.21 -20.54
N ASN A 81 23.22 0.93 -20.72
CA ASN A 81 23.54 1.86 -21.80
C ASN A 81 24.72 2.79 -21.50
N LYS A 82 24.90 3.19 -20.24
CA LYS A 82 25.96 4.15 -19.86
C LYS A 82 27.28 3.47 -19.48
N LEU A 83 27.24 2.23 -18.98
CA LEU A 83 28.43 1.54 -18.50
C LEU A 83 28.72 0.31 -19.35
N ILE A 84 27.80 -0.66 -19.37
CA ILE A 84 28.08 -1.98 -19.94
C ILE A 84 28.35 -1.90 -21.45
N ILE A 85 27.41 -1.35 -22.24
CA ILE A 85 27.58 -1.26 -23.70
C ILE A 85 28.84 -0.47 -24.07
N PRO A 86 29.12 0.73 -23.52
CA PRO A 86 30.34 1.46 -23.81
C PRO A 86 31.62 0.68 -23.50
N THR A 87 31.67 -0.06 -22.38
CA THR A 87 32.81 -0.93 -22.06
C THR A 87 32.98 -2.04 -23.10
N PHE A 88 31.90 -2.71 -23.48
CA PHE A 88 31.94 -3.69 -24.58
C PHE A 88 32.46 -3.07 -25.88
N LYS A 89 32.03 -1.85 -26.24
CA LYS A 89 32.52 -1.17 -27.46
C LYS A 89 34.03 -0.94 -27.40
N LYS A 90 34.55 -0.46 -26.27
CA LYS A 90 35.98 -0.20 -26.07
C LYS A 90 36.78 -1.49 -26.19
N ASP A 91 36.36 -2.54 -25.51
CA ASP A 91 37.07 -3.82 -25.53
C ASP A 91 37.03 -4.47 -26.91
N LEU A 92 35.89 -4.40 -27.60
CA LEU A 92 35.77 -4.89 -28.98
C LEU A 92 36.61 -4.08 -29.97
N ALA A 93 36.79 -2.77 -29.77
CA ALA A 93 37.68 -1.95 -30.59
C ALA A 93 39.16 -2.36 -30.38
N ILE A 94 39.56 -2.66 -29.14
CA ILE A 94 40.90 -3.18 -28.84
C ILE A 94 41.11 -4.54 -29.53
N ILE A 95 40.12 -5.44 -29.45
CA ILE A 95 40.17 -6.75 -30.12
C ILE A 95 40.26 -6.58 -31.65
N ARG A 96 39.51 -5.61 -32.22
CA ARG A 96 39.58 -5.28 -33.64
C ARG A 96 40.97 -4.80 -34.05
N GLY A 97 41.60 -3.94 -33.24
CA GLY A 97 42.97 -3.48 -33.48
C GLY A 97 44.02 -4.60 -33.48
N LYS A 98 43.77 -5.69 -32.74
CA LYS A 98 44.67 -6.87 -32.69
C LYS A 98 44.47 -7.84 -33.86
N HIS A 99 43.35 -7.77 -34.57
CA HIS A 99 42.98 -8.72 -35.63
C HIS A 99 42.54 -7.97 -36.89
N SER A 100 43.45 -7.86 -37.87
CA SER A 100 43.15 -7.29 -39.19
C SER A 100 42.13 -8.12 -39.96
N ASP A 101 42.28 -9.45 -39.92
CA ASP A 101 41.35 -10.41 -40.52
C ASP A 101 39.99 -10.41 -39.81
N ILE A 102 38.92 -10.21 -40.60
CA ILE A 102 37.53 -10.18 -40.14
C ILE A 102 37.08 -11.50 -39.54
N HIS A 103 37.55 -12.65 -40.05
CA HIS A 103 37.16 -13.96 -39.52
C HIS A 103 37.77 -14.23 -38.15
N LYS A 104 39.05 -13.88 -37.98
CA LYS A 104 39.72 -13.94 -36.67
C LYS A 104 39.09 -12.99 -35.67
N TYR A 105 38.76 -11.77 -36.11
CA TYR A 105 38.03 -10.80 -35.28
C TYR A 105 36.67 -11.35 -34.81
N ASN A 106 35.85 -11.87 -35.72
CA ASN A 106 34.52 -12.38 -35.37
C ASN A 106 34.57 -13.55 -34.38
N THR A 107 35.56 -14.44 -34.55
CA THR A 107 35.80 -15.56 -33.62
C THR A 107 36.21 -15.03 -32.23
N ALA A 108 37.14 -14.06 -32.18
CA ALA A 108 37.58 -13.46 -30.92
C ALA A 108 36.45 -12.67 -30.23
N LYS A 109 35.66 -11.90 -30.99
CA LYS A 109 34.47 -11.18 -30.52
C LYS A 109 33.45 -12.14 -29.90
N ALA A 110 33.11 -13.22 -30.59
CA ALA A 110 32.17 -14.21 -30.07
C ALA A 110 32.70 -14.87 -28.79
N LYS A 111 33.99 -15.25 -28.75
CA LYS A 111 34.63 -15.84 -27.57
C LYS A 111 34.59 -14.89 -26.37
N TYR A 112 34.96 -13.62 -26.56
CA TYR A 112 34.94 -12.61 -25.51
C TYR A 112 33.52 -12.40 -24.96
N ILE A 113 32.52 -12.21 -25.83
CA ILE A 113 31.15 -11.95 -25.38
C ILE A 113 30.58 -13.17 -24.65
N ASN A 114 30.82 -14.39 -25.14
CA ASN A 114 30.33 -15.61 -24.51
C ASN A 114 30.88 -15.84 -23.09
N GLN A 115 31.97 -15.18 -22.67
CA GLN A 115 32.48 -15.28 -21.29
C GLN A 115 31.55 -14.65 -20.26
N PHE A 116 30.69 -13.72 -20.67
CA PHE A 116 29.80 -12.98 -19.77
C PHE A 116 28.40 -13.59 -19.64
N PHE A 117 28.08 -14.61 -20.43
CA PHE A 117 26.76 -15.24 -20.45
C PHE A 117 26.89 -16.72 -20.14
N ALA A 118 26.02 -17.24 -19.28
CA ALA A 118 25.97 -18.67 -18.99
C ALA A 118 25.46 -19.48 -20.19
N ASN A 119 24.62 -18.87 -21.03
CA ASN A 119 24.01 -19.50 -22.20
C ASN A 119 24.43 -18.80 -23.51
N LYS A 120 24.84 -19.59 -24.51
CA LYS A 120 25.19 -19.11 -25.84
C LYS A 120 24.03 -18.38 -26.54
N HIS A 121 22.78 -18.80 -26.30
CA HIS A 121 21.61 -18.16 -26.89
C HIS A 121 21.41 -16.72 -26.37
N GLU A 122 21.67 -16.50 -25.08
CA GLU A 122 21.57 -15.17 -24.47
C GLU A 122 22.64 -14.22 -25.01
N ALA A 123 23.87 -14.72 -25.17
CA ALA A 123 24.95 -13.96 -25.79
C ALA A 123 24.61 -13.56 -27.24
N ALA A 124 24.07 -14.49 -28.04
CA ALA A 124 23.65 -14.20 -29.41
C ALA A 124 22.53 -13.16 -29.46
N ALA A 125 21.52 -13.29 -28.60
CA ALA A 125 20.45 -12.31 -28.48
C ALA A 125 20.98 -10.92 -28.07
N PHE A 126 21.93 -10.88 -27.12
CA PHE A 126 22.57 -9.64 -26.69
C PHE A 126 23.35 -8.97 -27.82
N ILE A 127 24.17 -9.71 -28.56
CA ILE A 127 24.93 -9.21 -29.71
C ILE A 127 23.97 -8.59 -30.73
N LYS A 128 22.93 -9.34 -31.11
CA LYS A 128 21.95 -8.92 -32.11
C LYS A 128 21.19 -7.66 -31.70
N LYS A 129 20.88 -7.53 -30.41
CA LYS A 129 20.07 -6.42 -29.88
C LYS A 129 20.89 -5.15 -29.58
N HIS A 130 22.12 -5.31 -29.08
CA HIS A 130 22.88 -4.19 -28.50
C HIS A 130 24.19 -3.87 -29.22
N LEU A 131 24.73 -4.79 -30.02
CA LEU A 131 26.04 -4.67 -30.65
C LEU A 131 25.99 -4.85 -32.18
N ARG A 132 24.83 -4.63 -32.79
CA ARG A 132 24.58 -4.88 -34.23
C ARG A 132 25.42 -3.98 -35.15
N SER A 133 25.86 -2.82 -34.67
CA SER A 133 26.57 -1.79 -35.43
C SER A 133 28.06 -1.69 -35.12
N ILE A 134 28.64 -2.69 -34.44
CA ILE A 134 30.07 -2.76 -34.05
C ILE A 134 30.65 -4.03 -34.65
#